data_AF-F8S676-F1
#
_entry.id   AF-F8S676-F1
#
_cell.length_a   1.000
_cell.length_b   1.000
_cell.length_c   1.000
_cell.angle_alpha   90.00
_cell.angle_beta   90.00
_cell.angle_gamma   90.00
#
_symmetry.space_group_name_H-M   'P 1'
#
loop_
_entity.id
_entity.type
_entity.pdbx_description
1 polymer ?
#
loop_
_entity_poly.entity_id
_entity_poly.type
_entity_poly.pdbx_seq_one_letter_code
_entity_poly.pdbx_strand_id
1 'polypeptide(L)' 'VVIQVVDKLKGFSIVPEVCETTTHVLSGKPLRTLNVLLGIVRGCWILSYD' A
#
# COMPACT_ATOMS: atom_id res chain seq x y z
N VAL A 1 -1.60 0.54 13.97
CA VAL A 1 -0.17 0.86 13.84
C VAL A 1 0.15 1.60 12.54
N VAL A 2 -0.16 1.06 11.35
CA VAL A 2 0.14 1.74 10.05
C VAL A 2 -0.33 3.20 10.02
N ILE A 3 -1.57 3.47 10.44
CA ILE A 3 -2.13 4.83 10.48
C ILE A 3 -1.29 5.76 11.38
N GLN A 4 -0.87 5.27 12.56
CA GLN A 4 -0.04 6.05 13.49
C GLN A 4 1.36 6.32 12.94
N VAL A 5 1.94 5.35 12.22
CA VAL A 5 3.27 5.50 11.59
C VAL A 5 3.20 6.50 10.44
N VAL A 6 2.19 6.40 9.57
CA VAL A 6 1.95 7.35 8.48
C VAL A 6 1.71 8.76 9.04
N ASP A 7 0.92 8.88 10.11
CA ASP A 7 0.69 10.19 10.74
C ASP A 7 1.95 10.75 11.40
N LYS A 8 2.79 9.93 12.02
CA LYS A 8 4.03 10.37 12.67
C LYS A 8 5.11 10.79 11.67
N LEU A 9 5.29 10.01 10.59
CA LEU A 9 6.35 10.23 9.61
C LEU A 9 5.94 11.14 8.45
N LYS A 10 4.63 11.36 8.27
CA LYS A 10 4.05 12.11 7.15
C LYS A 10 4.52 11.54 5.79
N GLY A 11 4.36 12.30 4.71
CA GLY A 11 4.82 11.91 3.36
C GLY A 11 3.93 10.91 2.62
N PHE A 12 2.94 10.30 3.28
CA PHE A 12 1.99 9.38 2.68
C PHE A 12 0.54 9.78 2.98
N SER A 13 -0.35 9.42 2.07
CA SER A 13 -1.81 9.42 2.28
C SER A 13 -2.31 7.99 2.15
N ILE A 14 -3.27 7.61 3.00
CA ILE A 14 -3.87 6.27 2.98
C ILE A 14 -5.13 6.34 2.12
N VAL A 15 -5.22 5.47 1.12
CA VAL A 15 -6.38 5.30 0.24
C VAL A 15 -6.90 3.86 0.35
N PRO A 16 -8.22 3.63 0.22
CA PRO A 16 -8.79 2.29 0.38
C PRO A 16 -8.47 1.35 -0.79
N GLU A 17 -8.31 1.91 -2.00
CA GLU A 17 -8.06 1.17 -3.23
C GLU A 17 -6.91 1.81 -4.02
N VAL A 18 -6.19 0.98 -4.78
CA VAL A 18 -5.07 1.44 -5.61
C VAL A 18 -5.59 2.35 -6.73
N CYS A 19 -5.07 3.58 -6.77
CA CYS A 19 -5.40 4.59 -7.78
C CYS A 19 -4.13 5.13 -8.48
N GLU A 20 -4.25 6.16 -9.33
CA GLU A 20 -3.10 6.68 -10.10
C GLU A 20 -1.96 7.23 -9.24
N THR A 21 -2.25 7.70 -8.02
CA THR A 21 -1.23 8.28 -7.13
C THR A 21 -0.62 7.25 -6.19
N THR A 22 -1.06 5.99 -6.24
CA THR A 22 -0.57 4.95 -5.33
C THR A 22 0.84 4.50 -5.71
N THR A 23 1.76 4.54 -4.74
CA THR A 23 3.16 4.12 -4.93
C THR A 23 3.54 2.89 -4.11
N HIS A 24 2.82 2.63 -3.01
CA HIS A 24 3.09 1.54 -2.07
C HIS A 24 1.79 0.80 -1.72
N VAL A 25 1.84 -0.52 -1.73
CA VAL A 25 0.77 -1.41 -1.28
C VAL A 25 1.32 -2.27 -0.14
N LEU A 26 0.79 -2.05 1.06
CA LEU A 26 1.13 -2.87 2.23
C LEU A 26 0.20 -4.08 2.29
N SER A 27 0.77 -5.29 2.32
CA SER A 27 0.01 -6.54 2.39
C SER A 27 0.18 -7.22 3.74
N GLY A 28 -0.90 -7.33 4.51
CA GLY A 28 -0.86 -7.98 5.83
C GLY A 28 -0.65 -9.49 5.78
N LYS A 29 -0.95 -10.13 4.64
CA LYS A 29 -0.67 -11.54 4.34
C LYS A 29 -0.30 -11.65 2.85
N PRO A 30 0.49 -12.64 2.42
CA PRO A 30 0.85 -12.82 1.01
C PRO A 30 -0.31 -13.42 0.20
N LEU A 31 -1.40 -12.67 0.03
CA LEU A 31 -2.58 -13.04 -0.74
C LEU A 31 -2.68 -12.19 -2.00
N ARG A 32 -3.12 -12.80 -3.10
CA ARG A 32 -3.30 -12.13 -4.40
C ARG A 32 -4.65 -11.40 -4.47
N THR A 33 -4.78 -10.32 -3.70
CA THR A 33 -5.96 -9.45 -3.69
C THR A 33 -5.98 -8.51 -4.91
N LEU A 34 -7.12 -7.85 -5.18
CA LEU A 34 -7.21 -6.89 -6.28
C LEU A 34 -6.22 -5.72 -6.13
N ASN A 35 -6.06 -5.17 -4.93
CA ASN A 35 -5.08 -4.10 -4.68
C ASN A 35 -3.64 -4.57 -4.91
N VAL A 36 -3.29 -5.82 -4.59
CA VAL A 36 -1.97 -6.38 -4.90
C VAL A 36 -1.78 -6.50 -6.41
N LEU A 37 -2.77 -7.04 -7.14
CA LEU A 37 -2.72 -7.17 -8.60
C LEU A 37 -2.59 -5.80 -9.29
N LEU A 38 -3.40 -4.82 -8.90
CA LEU A 38 -3.35 -3.47 -9.43
C LEU A 38 -2.02 -2.79 -9.11
N GLY A 39 -1.50 -2.98 -7.88
CA GLY A 39 -0.19 -2.48 -7.49
C GLY A 39 0.93 -3.03 -8.37
N ILE A 40 0.93 -4.34 -8.66
CA ILE A 40 1.91 -4.96 -9.58
C ILE A 40 1.82 -4.34 -10.97
N VAL A 41 0.61 -4.24 -11.54
CA VAL A 41 0.41 -3.68 -12.89
C VAL A 41 0.84 -2.21 -12.98
N ARG A 42 0.70 -1.45 -11.89
CA ARG A 42 1.14 -0.04 -11.80
C ARG A 42 2.60 0.14 -11.41
N GLY A 43 3.34 -0.93 -11.12
CA GLY A 43 4.72 -0.84 -10.66
C GLY A 43 4.89 -0.29 -9.25
N CYS A 44 3.87 -0.42 -8.39
CA CYS A 44 3.95 -0.06 -6.98
C CYS A 44 4.84 -1.05 -6.21
N TRP A 45 5.40 -0.59 -5.09
CA TRP A 45 6.03 -1.48 -4.12
C TRP A 45 4.98 -2.36 -3.43
N ILE A 46 5.14 -3.68 -3.51
CA ILE A 46 4.33 -4.64 -2.76
C ILE A 46 5.14 -5.10 -1.55
N LEU A 47 4.74 -4.66 -0.35
CA LEU A 47 5.53 -4.84 0.87
C LEU A 47 4.77 -5.66 1.91
N SER A 48 5.52 -6.39 2.74
CA SER A 48 5.02 -6.93 4.00
C SER A 48 4.66 -5.81 4.98
N TYR A 49 4.01 -6.17 6.09
CA TYR A 49 3.79 -5.24 7.19
C TYR A 49 5.11 -4.87 7.93
N ASP A 50 6.06 -5.79 7.96
CA ASP A 50 7.39 -5.64 8.57
C ASP A 50 8.33 -4.79 7.70
#